data_AF-A0A2V6WCZ2-F1
#
_entry.id   AF-A0A2V6WCZ2-F1
#
_cell.length_a   1.000
_cell.length_b   1.000
_cell.length_c   1.000
_cell.angle_alpha   90.00
_cell.angle_beta   90.00
_cell.angle_gamma   90.00
#
_symmetry.space_group_name_H-M   'P 1'
#
loop_
_entity.id
_entity.type
_entity.pdbx_description
1 polymer ?
#
loop_
_entity_poly.entity_id
_entity_poly.type
_entity_poly.pdbx_seq_one_letter_code
_entity_poly.pdbx_strand_id
1 'polypeptide(L)'
;MPTALPTPRIATRPTTGGRRPREGASVKIARIETVRVDVPLPGEGFRPAWGPGLLQRTWSNVLVKVFTDAGIVGYAAGHSFVSHIERSVAPYMIGRDPFALEYHHQVLTNAGGPFFIDIALWDIIGKACGQPLYKLFGGHRTRVKAYAATCEVGTPERRAEDALRYLAEGFTALKLRLHNWTLAE
;
A
#
# COMPACT_ATOMS: atom_id res chain seq x y z
N MET A 1 4.92 63.80 0.36
CA MET A 1 6.10 63.43 -0.43
C MET A 1 6.70 62.16 0.19
N PRO A 2 6.38 60.95 -0.31
CA PRO A 2 6.91 59.72 0.25
C PRO A 2 8.25 59.34 -0.41
N THR A 3 9.25 59.10 0.43
CA THR A 3 10.62 58.72 0.07
C THR A 3 10.64 57.30 -0.52
N ALA A 4 11.04 57.16 -1.79
CA ALA A 4 11.20 55.87 -2.45
C ALA A 4 12.47 55.15 -1.94
N LEU A 5 12.33 53.90 -1.53
CA LEU A 5 13.46 53.02 -1.19
C LEU A 5 14.10 52.47 -2.49
N PRO A 6 15.43 52.28 -2.54
CA PRO A 6 16.12 51.82 -3.74
C PRO A 6 15.95 50.31 -3.97
N THR A 7 15.65 49.91 -5.20
CA THR A 7 15.59 48.52 -5.65
C THR A 7 16.99 47.93 -5.81
N PRO A 8 17.28 46.72 -5.31
CA PRO A 8 18.59 46.10 -5.52
C PRO A 8 18.72 45.59 -6.97
N ARG A 9 19.83 45.95 -7.63
CA ARG A 9 20.21 45.38 -8.93
C ARG A 9 20.74 43.96 -8.70
N ILE A 10 20.02 42.96 -9.21
CA ILE A 10 20.52 41.59 -9.28
C ILE A 10 21.57 41.54 -10.40
N ALA A 11 22.83 41.29 -10.04
CA ALA A 11 23.90 41.06 -11.00
C ALA A 11 23.70 39.70 -11.71
N THR A 12 23.55 39.71 -13.03
CA THR A 12 23.53 38.48 -13.84
C THR A 12 24.95 37.95 -13.98
N ARG A 13 25.20 36.80 -13.34
CA ARG A 13 26.48 36.09 -13.45
C ARG A 13 26.52 35.31 -14.78
N PRO A 14 27.66 35.25 -15.50
CA PRO A 14 27.73 34.53 -16.77
C PRO A 14 27.55 33.02 -16.53
N THR A 15 26.71 32.38 -17.34
CA THR A 15 26.51 30.92 -17.34
C THR A 15 27.71 30.23 -17.99
N THR A 16 28.71 29.88 -17.18
CA THR A 16 29.75 28.93 -17.59
C THR A 16 29.11 27.56 -17.84
N GLY A 17 29.36 27.01 -19.03
CA GLY A 17 28.80 25.76 -19.55
C GLY A 17 28.99 24.54 -18.66
N GLY A 18 28.07 24.36 -17.72
CA GLY A 18 27.87 23.11 -17.01
C GLY A 18 27.21 22.10 -17.95
N ARG A 19 27.92 21.01 -18.24
CA ARG A 19 27.38 19.80 -18.85
C ARG A 19 26.07 19.45 -18.14
N ARG A 20 24.94 19.41 -18.88
CA ARG A 20 23.64 18.99 -18.32
C ARG A 20 23.84 17.67 -17.57
N PRO A 21 23.24 17.48 -16.38
CA PRO A 21 23.21 16.18 -15.72
C PRO A 21 22.75 15.15 -16.74
N ARG A 22 23.46 14.02 -16.86
CA ARG A 22 22.99 12.91 -17.68
C ARG A 22 21.58 12.58 -17.19
N GLU A 23 20.61 12.64 -18.10
CA GLU A 23 19.25 12.13 -17.91
C GLU A 23 19.39 10.78 -17.19
N GLY A 24 18.89 10.71 -15.96
CA GLY A 24 19.16 9.60 -15.04
C GLY A 24 18.86 8.28 -15.75
N ALA A 25 19.73 7.28 -15.57
CA ALA A 25 19.50 5.96 -16.15
C ALA A 25 18.07 5.52 -15.84
N SER A 26 17.24 5.43 -16.88
CA SER A 26 15.82 5.14 -16.74
C SER A 26 15.70 3.69 -16.27
N VAL A 27 15.38 3.52 -14.99
CA VAL A 27 15.03 2.24 -14.40
C VAL A 27 13.78 1.73 -15.12
N LYS A 28 13.74 0.45 -15.46
CA LYS A 28 12.59 -0.17 -16.12
C LYS A 28 12.12 -1.39 -15.36
N ILE A 29 10.81 -1.64 -15.39
CA ILE A 29 10.23 -2.89 -14.93
C ILE A 29 10.71 -4.02 -15.86
N ALA A 30 11.50 -4.94 -15.34
CA ALA A 30 12.08 -6.06 -16.08
C ALA A 30 11.15 -7.28 -16.10
N ARG A 31 10.49 -7.58 -14.98
CA ARG A 31 9.47 -8.64 -14.91
C ARG A 31 8.52 -8.44 -13.74
N ILE A 32 7.37 -9.10 -13.82
CA ILE A 32 6.39 -9.18 -12.73
C ILE A 32 6.15 -10.66 -12.46
N GLU A 33 6.33 -11.08 -11.21
CA GLU A 33 5.97 -12.40 -10.72
C GLU A 33 4.73 -12.30 -9.85
N THR A 34 3.88 -13.32 -9.95
CA THR A 34 2.70 -13.44 -9.10
C THR A 34 2.69 -14.82 -8.45
N VAL A 35 2.29 -14.85 -7.17
CA VAL A 35 2.18 -16.09 -6.41
C VAL A 35 0.86 -16.06 -5.66
N ARG A 36 -0.02 -17.01 -5.96
CA ARG A 36 -1.18 -17.25 -5.11
C ARG A 36 -0.71 -17.93 -3.82
N VAL A 37 -1.09 -17.35 -2.70
CA VAL A 37 -0.83 -17.89 -1.37
C VAL A 37 -2.16 -18.21 -0.71
N ASP A 38 -2.32 -19.48 -0.34
CA ASP A 38 -3.46 -20.02 0.37
C ASP A 38 -2.98 -20.49 1.73
N VAL A 39 -3.46 -19.86 2.81
CA VAL A 39 -3.10 -20.18 4.18
C VAL A 39 -4.31 -20.83 4.86
N PRO A 40 -4.24 -22.11 5.27
CA PRO A 40 -5.30 -22.75 6.04
C PRO A 40 -5.52 -22.01 7.37
N LEU A 41 -6.78 -21.77 7.72
CA LEU A 41 -7.13 -21.17 9.00
C LEU A 41 -7.27 -22.26 10.07
N PRO A 42 -6.84 -21.98 11.31
CA PRO A 42 -6.87 -22.96 12.39
C PRO A 42 -8.29 -23.30 12.83
N GLY A 43 -8.45 -24.46 13.49
CA GLY A 43 -9.72 -24.92 14.05
C GLY A 43 -10.80 -25.14 13.00
N GLU A 44 -12.02 -24.68 13.28
CA GLU A 44 -13.15 -24.81 12.35
C GLU A 44 -13.10 -23.84 11.16
N GLY A 45 -12.20 -22.85 11.19
CA GLY A 45 -12.13 -21.74 10.26
C GLY A 45 -12.56 -20.42 10.90
N PHE A 46 -12.96 -19.47 10.06
CA PHE A 46 -13.29 -18.09 10.42
C PHE A 46 -14.66 -17.71 9.84
N ARG A 47 -15.55 -17.13 10.66
CA ARG A 47 -16.89 -16.67 10.26
C ARG A 47 -16.91 -15.14 10.19
N PRO A 48 -16.64 -14.54 9.01
CA PRO A 48 -16.58 -13.10 8.89
C PRO A 48 -17.93 -12.45 9.24
N ALA A 49 -17.90 -11.44 10.10
CA ALA A 49 -19.10 -10.66 10.43
C ALA A 49 -19.75 -10.03 9.19
N TRP A 50 -18.99 -9.72 8.14
CA TRP A 50 -19.52 -9.16 6.89
C TRP A 50 -20.06 -10.20 5.90
N GLY A 51 -20.04 -11.49 6.25
CA GLY A 51 -20.55 -12.57 5.40
C GLY A 51 -21.41 -13.55 6.21
N PRO A 52 -22.67 -13.21 6.55
CA PRO A 52 -23.56 -14.10 7.29
C PRO A 52 -23.64 -15.50 6.65
N GLY A 53 -23.41 -16.54 7.45
CA GLY A 53 -23.40 -17.93 6.99
C GLY A 53 -22.12 -18.39 6.27
N LEU A 54 -21.22 -17.48 5.92
CA LEU A 54 -19.94 -17.84 5.31
C LEU A 54 -19.00 -18.46 6.35
N LEU A 55 -18.44 -19.62 6.03
CA LEU A 55 -17.34 -20.22 6.77
C LEU A 55 -16.10 -20.22 5.90
N GLN A 56 -15.14 -19.36 6.24
CA GLN A 56 -13.87 -19.28 5.55
C GLN A 56 -12.87 -20.24 6.20
N ARG A 57 -12.37 -21.21 5.44
CA ARG A 57 -11.36 -22.18 5.91
C ARG A 57 -9.94 -21.84 5.50
N THR A 58 -9.79 -20.94 4.52
CA THR A 58 -8.52 -20.58 3.93
C THR A 58 -8.46 -19.08 3.74
N TRP A 59 -7.32 -18.46 4.04
CA TRP A 59 -7.02 -17.10 3.65
C TRP A 59 -6.24 -17.11 2.35
N SER A 60 -6.80 -16.48 1.31
CA SER A 60 -6.21 -16.45 -0.02
C SER A 60 -5.80 -15.04 -0.40
N ASN A 61 -4.56 -14.88 -0.86
CA ASN A 61 -4.05 -13.63 -1.43
C ASN A 61 -3.17 -13.91 -2.65
N VAL A 62 -2.96 -12.89 -3.48
CA VAL A 62 -1.93 -12.91 -4.51
C VAL A 62 -0.81 -11.98 -4.06
N LEU A 63 0.40 -12.52 -3.96
CA LEU A 63 1.62 -11.75 -3.80
C LEU A 63 2.15 -11.38 -5.18
N VAL A 64 2.52 -10.12 -5.34
CA VAL A 64 3.12 -9.58 -6.57
C VAL A 64 4.51 -9.08 -6.26
N LYS A 65 5.47 -9.46 -7.09
CA LYS A 65 6.84 -8.97 -7.06
C LYS A 65 7.14 -8.29 -8.39
N VAL A 66 7.47 -7.01 -8.35
CA VAL A 66 7.85 -6.21 -9.51
C VAL A 66 9.36 -6.01 -9.49
N PHE A 67 10.05 -6.57 -10.48
CA PHE A 67 11.50 -6.50 -10.58
C PHE A 67 11.88 -5.42 -11.56
N THR A 68 12.93 -4.68 -11.25
CA THR A 68 13.52 -3.68 -12.14
C THR A 68 14.85 -4.13 -12.72
N ASP A 69 15.25 -3.53 -13.83
CA ASP A 69 16.58 -3.74 -14.44
C ASP A 69 17.75 -3.19 -13.59
N ALA A 70 17.44 -2.33 -12.62
CA ALA A 70 18.37 -1.85 -11.60
C ALA A 70 18.51 -2.80 -10.39
N GLY A 71 17.84 -3.96 -10.40
CA GLY A 71 17.89 -4.93 -9.30
C GLY A 71 17.02 -4.59 -8.09
N ILE A 72 16.23 -3.52 -8.14
CA ILE A 72 15.25 -3.18 -7.10
C ILE A 72 14.00 -4.03 -7.31
N VAL A 73 13.46 -4.57 -6.21
CA VAL A 73 12.21 -5.35 -6.21
C VAL A 73 11.16 -4.68 -5.34
N GLY A 74 10.00 -4.42 -5.92
CA GLY A 74 8.80 -3.95 -5.24
C GLY A 74 7.86 -5.09 -4.88
N TYR A 75 7.19 -5.00 -3.73
CA TYR A 75 6.27 -6.02 -3.24
C TYR A 75 4.87 -5.45 -3.01
N ALA A 76 3.86 -6.23 -3.37
CA ALA A 76 2.46 -5.97 -3.05
C ALA A 76 1.71 -7.26 -2.74
N ALA A 77 0.59 -7.13 -2.05
CA ALA A 77 -0.33 -8.22 -1.79
C ALA A 77 -1.76 -7.73 -1.93
N GLY A 78 -2.63 -8.53 -2.55
CA GLY A 78 -4.03 -8.18 -2.69
C GLY A 78 -4.89 -9.33 -3.21
N HIS A 79 -6.20 -9.11 -3.20
CA HIS A 79 -7.17 -10.05 -3.72
C HIS A 79 -7.32 -9.85 -5.24
N SER A 80 -6.83 -10.82 -6.01
CA SER A 80 -6.98 -10.86 -7.46
C SER A 80 -6.77 -12.28 -7.99
N PHE A 81 -6.83 -12.46 -9.30
CA PHE A 81 -6.45 -13.69 -9.98
C PHE A 81 -5.06 -13.53 -10.58
N VAL A 82 -4.20 -14.54 -10.40
CA VAL A 82 -2.86 -14.60 -11.01
C VAL A 82 -2.92 -14.32 -12.51
N SER A 83 -3.81 -15.03 -13.22
CA SER A 83 -4.01 -14.87 -14.67
C SER A 83 -4.42 -13.46 -15.08
N HIS A 84 -5.19 -12.77 -14.25
CA HIS A 84 -5.60 -11.40 -14.54
C HIS A 84 -4.40 -10.44 -14.53
N ILE A 85 -3.53 -10.57 -13.53
CA ILE A 85 -2.32 -9.75 -13.45
C ILE A 85 -1.36 -10.08 -14.61
N GLU A 86 -1.12 -11.37 -14.86
CA GLU A 86 -0.16 -11.80 -15.87
C GLU A 86 -0.59 -11.48 -17.31
N ARG A 87 -1.90 -11.52 -17.59
CA ARG A 87 -2.41 -11.35 -18.97
C ARG A 87 -2.94 -9.95 -19.25
N SER A 88 -3.50 -9.27 -18.24
CA SER A 88 -4.20 -7.99 -18.43
C SER A 88 -3.42 -6.79 -17.90
N VAL A 89 -2.42 -6.98 -17.03
CA VAL A 89 -1.65 -5.88 -16.42
C VAL A 89 -0.19 -5.92 -16.84
N ALA A 90 0.50 -7.03 -16.58
CA ALA A 90 1.95 -7.13 -16.75
C ALA A 90 2.47 -6.75 -18.15
N PRO A 91 1.82 -7.12 -19.28
CA PRO A 91 2.30 -6.76 -20.61
C PRO A 91 2.39 -5.25 -20.88
N TYR A 92 1.60 -4.43 -20.17
CA TYR A 92 1.60 -2.99 -20.33
C TYR A 92 2.60 -2.28 -19.40
N MET A 93 2.99 -2.93 -18.29
CA MET A 93 3.91 -2.37 -17.31
C MET A 93 5.38 -2.74 -17.59
N ILE A 94 5.65 -3.94 -18.12
CA ILE A 94 7.02 -4.39 -18.40
C ILE A 94 7.67 -3.49 -19.46
N GLY A 95 8.95 -3.15 -19.24
CA GLY A 95 9.73 -2.23 -20.07
C GLY A 95 9.49 -0.75 -19.79
N ARG A 96 8.57 -0.41 -18.88
CA ARG A 96 8.25 0.97 -18.50
C ARG A 96 8.96 1.41 -17.23
N ASP A 97 9.11 2.72 -17.09
CA ASP A 97 9.64 3.35 -15.89
C ASP A 97 8.69 3.12 -14.69
N PRO A 98 9.13 2.52 -13.57
CA PRO A 98 8.27 2.32 -12.40
C PRO A 98 7.86 3.64 -11.72
N PHE A 99 8.53 4.76 -12.00
CA PHE A 99 8.21 6.09 -11.48
C PHE A 99 7.09 6.79 -12.28
N ALA A 100 6.70 6.24 -13.43
CA ALA A 100 5.59 6.76 -14.24
C ALA A 100 4.22 6.39 -13.63
N LEU A 101 3.98 6.80 -12.39
CA LEU A 101 2.83 6.38 -11.58
C LEU A 101 1.48 6.64 -12.26
N GLU A 102 1.30 7.80 -12.90
CA GLU A 102 0.04 8.12 -13.61
C GLU A 102 -0.24 7.17 -14.78
N TYR A 103 0.81 6.77 -15.51
CA TYR A 103 0.67 5.78 -16.57
C TYR A 103 0.23 4.43 -16.00
N HIS A 104 0.89 3.97 -14.93
CA HIS A 104 0.56 2.71 -14.28
C HIS A 104 -0.83 2.75 -13.66
N HIS A 105 -1.22 3.86 -13.02
CA HIS A 105 -2.56 4.06 -12.49
C HIS A 105 -3.63 3.94 -13.58
N GLN A 106 -3.38 4.49 -14.77
CA GLN A 106 -4.29 4.34 -15.91
C GLN A 106 -4.34 2.89 -16.41
N VAL A 107 -3.21 2.19 -16.48
CA VAL A 107 -3.17 0.75 -16.83
C VAL A 107 -4.02 -0.06 -15.84
N LEU A 108 -3.83 0.17 -14.53
CA LEU A 108 -4.58 -0.53 -13.48
C LEU A 108 -6.08 -0.19 -13.53
N THR A 109 -6.43 1.07 -13.78
CA THR A 109 -7.82 1.50 -13.99
C THR A 109 -8.46 0.77 -15.17
N ASN A 110 -7.79 0.76 -16.32
CA ASN A 110 -8.29 0.10 -17.53
C ASN A 110 -8.39 -1.42 -17.38
N ALA A 111 -7.56 -2.02 -16.52
CA ALA A 111 -7.62 -3.44 -16.20
C ALA A 111 -8.73 -3.80 -15.19
N GLY A 112 -9.54 -2.85 -14.71
CA GLY A 112 -10.61 -3.12 -13.74
C GLY A 112 -10.16 -3.05 -12.28
N GLY A 113 -9.06 -2.34 -12.01
CA GLY A 113 -8.70 -1.88 -10.68
C GLY A 113 -7.91 -2.83 -9.76
N PRO A 114 -6.93 -3.64 -10.23
CA PRO A 114 -5.96 -4.28 -9.34
C PRO A 114 -4.97 -3.27 -8.73
N PHE A 115 -5.48 -2.21 -8.09
CA PHE A 115 -4.75 -1.04 -7.61
C PHE A 115 -3.69 -1.37 -6.55
N PHE A 116 -3.79 -2.53 -5.88
CA PHE A 116 -2.79 -2.97 -4.93
C PHE A 116 -1.39 -3.12 -5.57
N ILE A 117 -1.28 -3.29 -6.88
CA ILE A 117 0.01 -3.34 -7.59
C ILE A 117 0.77 -2.00 -7.48
N ASP A 118 0.06 -0.87 -7.34
CA ASP A 118 0.68 0.45 -7.15
C ASP A 118 1.55 0.51 -5.88
N ILE A 119 1.21 -0.30 -4.86
CA ILE A 119 2.01 -0.45 -3.63
C ILE A 119 3.43 -0.96 -3.97
N ALA A 120 3.57 -1.87 -4.93
CA ALA A 120 4.89 -2.38 -5.33
C ALA A 120 5.73 -1.31 -6.04
N LEU A 121 5.08 -0.41 -6.80
CA LEU A 121 5.76 0.72 -7.44
C LEU A 121 6.25 1.73 -6.41
N TRP A 122 5.41 2.05 -5.42
CA TRP A 122 5.83 2.87 -4.29
C TRP A 122 6.95 2.24 -3.48
N ASP A 123 6.91 0.93 -3.23
CA ASP A 123 8.00 0.21 -2.58
C ASP A 123 9.32 0.30 -3.38
N ILE A 124 9.27 0.22 -4.72
CA ILE A 124 10.44 0.49 -5.59
C ILE A 124 10.94 1.93 -5.39
N ILE A 125 10.05 2.92 -5.40
CA ILE A 125 10.41 4.34 -5.23
C ILE A 125 11.06 4.57 -3.87
N GLY A 126 10.49 4.02 -2.79
CA GLY A 126 11.07 4.08 -1.45
C GLY A 126 12.49 3.52 -1.40
N LYS A 127 12.69 2.32 -1.97
CA LYS A 127 14.00 1.66 -2.05
C LYS A 127 14.99 2.42 -2.92
N ALA A 128 14.58 2.91 -4.07
CA ALA A 128 15.42 3.70 -4.98
C ALA A 128 15.86 5.02 -4.34
N CYS A 129 15.00 5.64 -3.53
CA CYS A 129 15.31 6.85 -2.77
C CYS A 129 16.06 6.57 -1.46
N GLY A 130 16.21 5.31 -1.03
CA GLY A 130 16.77 4.95 0.26
C GLY A 130 15.97 5.51 1.45
N GLN A 131 14.65 5.70 1.29
CA GLN A 131 13.78 6.28 2.31
C GLN A 131 12.54 5.39 2.57
N PRO A 132 12.08 5.29 3.82
CA PRO A 132 10.78 4.71 4.09
C PRO A 132 9.67 5.60 3.51
N LEU A 133 8.61 4.98 2.97
CA LEU A 133 7.52 5.69 2.28
C LEU A 133 6.87 6.81 3.10
N TYR A 134 6.69 6.62 4.41
CA TYR A 134 6.08 7.65 5.26
C TYR A 134 6.88 8.97 5.27
N LYS A 135 8.21 8.94 5.07
CA LYS A 135 9.04 10.14 4.95
C LYS A 135 8.85 10.81 3.59
N LEU A 136 8.74 10.02 2.53
CA LEU A 136 8.44 10.54 1.19
C LEU A 136 7.08 11.24 1.14
N PHE A 137 6.10 10.74 1.90
CA PHE A 137 4.76 11.35 2.02
C PHE A 137 4.66 12.49 3.04
N GLY A 138 5.79 12.98 3.57
CA GLY A 138 5.83 14.19 4.42
C GLY A 138 6.20 13.96 5.88
N GLY A 139 6.25 12.71 6.36
CA GLY A 139 6.98 12.37 7.59
C GLY A 139 6.37 12.85 8.92
N HIS A 140 5.05 13.02 9.01
CA HIS A 140 4.41 13.59 10.21
C HIS A 140 4.67 12.83 11.51
N ARG A 141 4.66 11.49 11.48
CA ARG A 141 4.84 10.65 12.66
C ARG A 141 5.53 9.33 12.31
N THR A 142 6.31 8.81 13.25
CA THR A 142 7.06 7.54 13.11
C THR A 142 6.31 6.35 13.71
N ARG A 143 5.21 6.58 14.42
CA ARG A 143 4.35 5.55 15.02
C ARG A 143 2.89 5.96 15.03
N VAL A 144 2.01 4.97 15.02
CA VAL A 144 0.55 5.13 15.13
C VAL A 144 -0.01 4.18 16.18
N LYS A 145 -1.07 4.57 16.89
CA LYS A 145 -1.79 3.64 17.77
C LYS A 145 -2.58 2.66 16.91
N ALA A 146 -2.43 1.37 17.19
CA ALA A 146 -3.27 0.32 16.62
C ALA A 146 -4.46 0.03 17.55
N TYR A 147 -5.53 -0.54 17.00
CA TYR A 147 -6.67 -1.05 17.75
C TYR A 147 -6.87 -2.52 17.41
N ALA A 148 -7.34 -3.31 18.38
CA ALA A 148 -7.70 -4.70 18.14
C ALA A 148 -9.03 -4.75 17.37
N ALA A 149 -9.08 -5.47 16.26
CA ALA A 149 -10.31 -5.60 15.48
C ALA A 149 -10.89 -7.00 15.65
N THR A 150 -12.07 -7.10 16.25
CA THR A 150 -12.83 -8.35 16.16
C THR A 150 -13.42 -8.46 14.75
N CYS A 151 -13.33 -9.66 14.18
CA CYS A 151 -13.72 -9.92 12.80
C CYS A 151 -14.92 -10.87 12.68
N GLU A 152 -15.30 -11.54 13.77
CA GLU A 152 -16.49 -12.39 13.87
C GLU A 152 -17.55 -11.72 14.75
N VAL A 153 -18.79 -12.21 14.71
CA VAL A 153 -19.82 -11.89 15.72
C VAL A 153 -19.68 -12.89 16.87
N GLY A 154 -19.95 -12.44 18.09
CA GLY A 154 -19.84 -13.27 19.29
C GLY A 154 -20.75 -12.72 20.39
N THR A 155 -21.03 -13.53 21.40
CA THR A 155 -21.90 -13.11 22.51
C THR A 155 -21.28 -11.97 23.31
N PRO A 156 -22.08 -11.18 24.05
CA PRO A 156 -21.57 -10.12 24.92
C PRO A 156 -20.48 -10.62 25.88
N GLU A 157 -20.65 -11.79 26.48
CA GLU A 157 -19.70 -12.39 27.42
C GLU A 157 -18.36 -12.68 26.74
N ARG A 158 -18.40 -13.30 25.56
CA ARG A 158 -17.19 -13.59 24.79
C ARG A 158 -16.46 -12.31 24.38
N ARG A 159 -17.19 -11.24 24.07
CA ARG A 159 -16.59 -9.94 23.73
C ARG A 159 -15.99 -9.24 24.94
N ALA A 160 -16.57 -9.41 26.13
CA ALA A 160 -15.95 -8.96 27.38
C ALA A 160 -14.63 -9.69 27.65
N GLU A 161 -14.60 -11.02 27.49
CA GLU A 161 -13.36 -11.81 27.60
C GLU A 161 -12.28 -11.36 26.60
N ASP A 162 -12.66 -11.18 25.33
CA ASP A 162 -11.75 -10.70 24.30
C ASP A 162 -11.20 -9.31 24.63
N ALA A 163 -12.05 -8.40 25.14
CA ALA A 163 -11.63 -7.06 25.53
C ALA A 163 -10.59 -7.08 26.66
N LEU A 164 -10.82 -7.88 27.70
CA LEU A 164 -9.87 -8.06 28.79
C LEU A 164 -8.55 -8.67 28.30
N ARG A 165 -8.60 -9.65 27.40
CA ARG A 165 -7.41 -10.25 26.79
C ARG A 165 -6.62 -9.22 25.97
N TYR A 166 -7.26 -8.49 25.07
CA TYR A 166 -6.57 -7.47 24.26
C TYR A 166 -6.03 -6.31 25.11
N LEU A 167 -6.72 -5.96 26.20
CA LEU A 167 -6.21 -4.99 27.16
C LEU A 167 -4.91 -5.51 27.82
N ALA A 168 -4.87 -6.79 28.21
CA ALA A 168 -3.67 -7.41 28.76
C ALA A 168 -2.52 -7.50 27.73
N GLU A 169 -2.83 -7.63 26.44
CA GLU A 169 -1.86 -7.55 25.34
C GLU A 169 -1.36 -6.11 25.05
N GLY A 170 -1.95 -5.10 25.70
CA GLY A 170 -1.54 -3.69 25.60
C GLY A 170 -2.33 -2.86 24.60
N PHE A 171 -3.41 -3.39 24.01
CA PHE A 171 -4.31 -2.58 23.18
C PHE A 171 -5.10 -1.61 24.04
N THR A 172 -5.18 -0.36 23.58
CA THR A 172 -5.99 0.69 24.24
C THR A 172 -7.31 0.97 23.53
N ALA A 173 -7.61 0.22 22.46
CA ALA A 173 -8.81 0.38 21.66
C ALA A 173 -9.20 -0.95 21.02
N LEU A 174 -10.52 -1.19 20.95
CA LEU A 174 -11.12 -2.40 20.40
C LEU A 174 -12.26 -2.01 19.44
N LYS A 175 -12.33 -2.67 18.29
CA LYS A 175 -13.48 -2.60 17.37
C LYS A 175 -14.32 -3.85 17.52
N LEU A 176 -15.56 -3.67 17.95
CA LEU A 176 -16.55 -4.72 18.08
C LEU A 176 -17.35 -4.89 16.79
N ARG A 177 -17.82 -6.11 16.53
CA ARG A 177 -18.82 -6.41 15.50
C ARG A 177 -20.12 -6.79 16.20
N LEU A 178 -21.14 -5.95 16.00
CA LEU A 178 -22.46 -6.08 16.60
C LEU A 178 -23.46 -6.21 15.46
N HIS A 179 -24.30 -7.25 15.52
CA HIS A 179 -25.39 -7.46 14.56
C HIS A 179 -26.77 -7.33 15.23
N ASN A 180 -26.79 -6.93 16.49
CA ASN A 180 -27.99 -6.78 17.28
C ASN A 180 -28.67 -5.47 16.86
N TRP A 181 -30.01 -5.50 16.80
CA TRP A 181 -30.79 -4.32 16.41
C TRP A 181 -30.87 -3.30 17.53
N THR A 182 -30.75 -3.76 18.77
CA THR A 182 -30.77 -2.92 19.97
C THR A 182 -29.56 -3.18 20.87
N LEU A 183 -29.32 -2.26 21.81
CA LEU A 183 -28.26 -2.37 22.82
C LEU A 183 -28.60 -3.36 23.96
N ALA A 184 -29.87 -3.74 24.09
CA ALA A 184 -30.35 -4.64 25.15
C ALA A 184 -30.19 -6.13 24.77
N GLU A 185 -30.04 -6.40 23.48
CA GLU A 185 -29.78 -7.71 22.88
C GLU A 185 -28.26 -7.96 22.79
#